data_AF-A0A0V0WQ50-F1
#
_entry.id   AF-A0A0V0WQ50-F1
#
_cell.length_a   1.000
_cell.length_b   1.000
_cell.length_c   1.000
_cell.angle_alpha   90.00
_cell.angle_beta   90.00
_cell.angle_gamma   90.00
#
_symmetry.space_group_name_H-M   'P 1'
#
loop_
_entity.id
_entity.type
_entity.pdbx_description
1 polymer ?
#
loop_
_entity_poly.entity_id
_entity_poly.type
_entity_poly.pdbx_seq_one_letter_code
_entity_poly.pdbx_strand_id
1 'polypeptide(L)' 'MDAQLKERQADTCAFDSVGMYFARPLHTKEGRIIVKTYVRLFTSMSTRGIHFRITSELAAINFLEAFHSRYRCNN' A
#
# COMPACT_ATOMS: atom_id res chain seq x y z
N MET A 1 40.22 5.13 -17.73
CA MET A 1 39.88 4.94 -16.30
C MET A 1 38.39 5.12 -16.20
N ASP A 2 37.64 4.05 -16.44
CA ASP A 2 36.18 4.08 -16.45
C ASP A 2 35.69 3.94 -15.02
N ALA A 3 35.33 5.06 -14.40
CA ALA A 3 34.65 5.07 -13.12
C ALA A 3 33.26 4.46 -13.32
N GLN A 4 33.13 3.15 -13.10
CA GLN A 4 31.84 2.55 -12.84
C GLN A 4 31.26 3.23 -11.61
N LEU A 5 30.27 4.10 -11.82
CA LEU A 5 29.35 4.54 -10.78
C LEU A 5 28.62 3.28 -10.31
N LYS A 6 29.22 2.60 -9.33
CA LYS A 6 28.56 1.55 -8.58
C LYS A 6 27.49 2.26 -7.76
N GLU A 7 26.33 2.46 -8.37
CA GLU A 7 25.14 2.80 -7.60
C GLU A 7 25.07 1.77 -6.48
N ARG A 8 25.25 2.22 -5.24
CA ARG A 8 24.89 1.41 -4.09
C ARG A 8 23.39 1.29 -4.20
N GLN A 9 22.92 0.22 -4.84
CA GLN A 9 21.54 -0.17 -4.78
C GLN A 9 21.28 -0.40 -3.29
N ALA A 10 20.76 0.62 -2.63
CA ALA A 10 20.37 0.52 -1.23
C ALA A 10 19.38 -0.64 -1.17
N ASP A 11 19.57 -1.56 -0.23
CA ASP A 11 18.56 -2.55 0.09
C ASP A 11 17.33 -1.79 0.53
N THR A 12 16.43 -1.54 -0.43
CA THR A 12 15.21 -0.77 -0.20
C THR A 12 14.15 -1.76 0.22
N CYS A 13 13.59 -1.53 1.40
CA CYS A 13 12.48 -2.32 1.88
C CYS A 13 11.28 -2.13 0.96
N ALA A 14 10.45 -3.16 0.86
CA ALA A 14 9.09 -2.96 0.37
C ALA A 14 8.41 -1.89 1.24
N PHE A 15 7.78 -0.92 0.58
CA PHE A 15 7.04 0.17 1.20
C PHE A 15 7.88 1.22 1.99
N ASP A 16 9.20 1.31 1.76
CA ASP A 16 10.00 2.47 2.22
C ASP A 16 9.52 3.78 1.59
N SER A 17 9.10 3.71 0.33
CA SER A 17 8.41 4.78 -0.39
C SER A 17 7.10 4.24 -0.94
N VAL A 18 5.99 4.93 -0.68
CA VAL A 18 4.64 4.41 -0.95
C VAL A 18 3.78 5.43 -1.67
N GLY A 19 3.23 5.03 -2.81
CA GLY A 19 2.09 5.70 -3.43
C GLY A 19 0.79 5.19 -2.83
N MET A 20 -0.14 6.09 -2.52
CA MET A 20 -1.46 5.74 -1.99
C MET A 20 -2.56 6.20 -2.95
N TYR A 21 -3.51 5.33 -3.24
CA TYR A 21 -4.66 5.64 -4.09
C TYR A 21 -5.96 5.08 -3.51
N PHE A 22 -7.07 5.77 -3.80
CA PHE A 22 -8.42 5.36 -3.47
C PHE A 22 -9.26 5.26 -4.73
N ALA A 23 -9.83 4.08 -4.96
CA ALA A 23 -10.88 3.97 -5.95
C ALA A 23 -12.16 4.62 -5.41
N ARG A 24 -12.99 5.12 -6.33
CA ARG A 24 -14.35 5.59 -6.00
C ARG A 24 -15.10 4.49 -5.22
N PRO A 25 -16.03 4.90 -4.34
CA PRO A 25 -16.81 3.93 -3.60
C PRO A 25 -17.52 2.96 -4.54
N LEU A 26 -17.26 1.68 -4.30
CA LEU A 26 -17.93 0.56 -4.93
C LEU A 26 -19.18 0.24 -4.12
N HIS A 27 -20.24 -0.16 -4.81
CA HIS A 27 -21.42 -0.74 -4.17
C HIS A 27 -21.23 -2.25 -4.16
N THR A 28 -20.88 -2.80 -3.01
CA THR A 28 -20.73 -4.24 -2.83
C THR A 28 -22.00 -4.82 -2.22
N LYS A 29 -22.42 -5.98 -2.72
CA LYS A 29 -23.57 -6.68 -2.18
C LYS A 29 -23.11 -7.58 -1.03
N GLU A 30 -23.65 -7.33 0.16
CA GLU A 30 -23.46 -8.17 1.34
C GLU A 30 -24.81 -8.80 1.71
N GLY A 31 -25.04 -10.03 1.23
CA GLY A 31 -26.34 -10.69 1.32
C GLY A 31 -27.42 -9.94 0.52
N ARG A 32 -28.41 -9.37 1.23
CA ARG A 32 -29.49 -8.56 0.63
C ARG A 32 -29.24 -7.06 0.69
N ILE A 33 -28.17 -6.63 1.35
CA ILE A 33 -27.86 -5.22 1.60
C ILE A 33 -26.79 -4.77 0.61
N ILE A 34 -26.94 -3.56 0.08
CA ILE A 34 -25.90 -2.90 -0.71
C ILE A 34 -25.10 -2.00 0.23
N VAL A 35 -23.81 -2.30 0.37
CA VAL A 35 -22.89 -1.57 1.25
C VAL A 35 -21.92 -0.76 0.40
N LYS A 36 -21.69 0.48 0.82
CA LYS A 36 -20.66 1.33 0.23
C LYS A 36 -19.30 0.87 0.74
N THR A 37 -18.45 0.42 -0.17
CA THR A 37 -17.07 0.03 0.12
C THR A 37 -16.10 0.84 -0.71
N TYR A 38 -14.84 0.83 -0.31
CA TYR A 38 -13.75 1.53 -0.96
C TYR A 38 -12.62 0.54 -1.18
N VAL A 39 -11.93 0.66 -2.30
CA VAL A 39 -10.65 -0.04 -2.51
C VAL A 39 -9.55 0.93 -2.16
N ARG A 40 -8.73 0.55 -1.18
CA ARG A 40 -7.49 1.23 -0.88
C ARG A 40 -6.35 0.49 -1.55
N LEU A 41 -5.47 1.23 -2.19
CA LEU A 41 -4.27 0.74 -2.85
C LEU A 41 -3.03 1.38 -2.25
N PHE A 42 -2.05 0.56 -1.88
CA PHE A 42 -0.70 0.98 -1.55
C PHE A 42 0.25 0.36 -2.55
N THR A 43 1.05 1.19 -3.19
CA THR A 43 2.07 0.76 -4.14
C THR A 43 3.43 1.13 -3.58
N SER A 44 4.27 0.14 -3.31
CA SER A 44 5.67 0.37 -3.00
C SER A 44 6.38 0.89 -4.25
N MET A 45 7.01 2.06 -4.16
CA MET A 45 7.79 2.61 -5.28
C MET A 45 9.17 1.94 -5.39
N SER A 46 9.70 1.40 -4.28
CA SER A 46 10.94 0.62 -4.25
C SER A 46 10.82 -0.74 -4.92
N THR A 47 9.81 -1.54 -4.54
CA THR A 47 9.68 -2.93 -5.00
C THR A 47 8.62 -3.13 -6.08
N ARG A 48 7.84 -2.09 -6.39
CA ARG A 48 6.63 -2.17 -7.24
C ARG A 48 5.56 -3.12 -6.69
N GLY A 49 5.69 -3.54 -5.43
CA GLY A 49 4.69 -4.35 -4.74
C GLY A 49 3.40 -3.58 -4.51
N ILE A 50 2.26 -4.26 -4.67
CA ILE A 50 0.93 -3.67 -4.52
C ILE A 50 0.20 -4.37 -3.38
N HIS A 51 -0.27 -3.61 -2.40
CA HIS A 51 -1.22 -4.07 -1.40
C HIS A 51 -2.55 -3.35 -1.59
N PHE A 52 -3.62 -4.11 -1.75
CA PHE A 52 -4.96 -3.55 -1.80
C PHE A 52 -5.86 -4.17 -0.74
N ARG A 53 -6.81 -3.38 -0.25
CA ARG A 53 -7.81 -3.81 0.73
C ARG A 53 -9.15 -3.17 0.44
N ILE A 54 -10.21 -3.96 0.54
CA ILE A 54 -11.59 -3.48 0.53
C ILE A 54 -11.95 -3.07 1.96
N THR A 55 -12.49 -1.86 2.12
CA THR A 55 -12.91 -1.32 3.43
C THR A 55 -14.25 -0.61 3.30
N SER A 56 -15.10 -0.70 4.31
CA SER A 56 -16.33 0.11 4.41
C SER A 56 -16.04 1.54 4.89
N GLU A 57 -14.89 1.78 5.52
CA GLU A 57 -14.53 3.06 6.14
C GLU A 57 -13.13 3.55 5.73
N LEU A 58 -12.99 4.86 5.51
CA LEU A 58 -11.75 5.55 5.14
C LEU A 58 -11.15 6.35 6.32
N ALA A 59 -11.21 5.84 7.54
CA ALA A 59 -10.64 6.50 8.71
C ALA A 59 -9.10 6.43 8.72
N ALA A 60 -8.43 7.54 9.05
CA ALA A 60 -6.97 7.69 9.09
C ALA A 60 -6.27 6.62 9.96
N ILE A 61 -6.91 6.20 11.05
CA ILE A 61 -6.36 5.19 11.97
C ILE A 61 -6.22 3.81 11.31
N ASN A 62 -7.18 3.41 10.47
CA ASN A 62 -7.17 2.17 9.70
C ASN A 62 -6.00 2.14 8.67
N PHE A 63 -5.36 3.28 8.41
CA PHE A 63 -4.15 3.35 7.57
C PHE A 63 -2.90 3.07 8.38
N LEU A 64 -2.74 3.75 9.50
CA LEU A 64 -1.55 3.64 10.34
C LEU A 64 -1.37 2.20 10.83
N GLU A 65 -2.46 1.52 11.20
CA GLU A 65 -2.41 0.11 11.59
C GLU A 65 -1.94 -0.81 10.46
N ALA A 66 -2.39 -0.58 9.23
CA ALA A 66 -1.99 -1.37 8.07
C ALA A 66 -0.49 -1.23 7.78
N PHE A 67 0.10 -0.05 8.04
CA PHE A 67 1.53 0.16 7.89
C PHE A 67 2.35 -0.45 9.03
N HIS A 68 1.95 -0.19 10.28
CA HIS A 68 2.69 -0.59 11.47
C HIS A 68 2.80 -2.11 11.66
N SER A 69 1.76 -2.86 11.30
CA SER A 69 1.73 -4.32 11.52
C SER A 69 2.39 -5.11 10.39
N ARG A 70 2.43 -4.60 9.15
CA ARG A 70 2.61 -5.46 7.96
C ARG A 70 3.83 -5.17 7.09
N TYR A 71 4.47 -4.00 7.23
CA TYR A 71 5.62 -3.62 6.37
C TYR A 71 6.90 -3.32 7.16
N ARG A 72 7.11 -3.99 8.30
CA ARG A 72 8.44 -3.97 8.93
C ARG A 72 9.43 -4.70 8.05
N CYS A 73 10.48 -4.02 7.60
CA CYS A 73 11.71 -4.72 7.27
C CYS A 73 12.34 -5.23 8.56
N ASN A 74 12.59 -6.53 8.62
CA ASN A 74 13.52 -7.06 9.60
C ASN A 74 14.91 -6.54 9.21
N ASN A 75 15.50 -5.79 10.12
CA ASN A 75 16.92 -5.44 10.07
C ASN A 75 17.73 -6.58 10.68
#